data_AF-A0A352WVR4-F1
#
_entry.id   AF-A0A352WVR4-F1
#
_cell.length_a   1.000
_cell.length_b   1.000
_cell.length_c   1.000
_cell.angle_alpha   90.00
_cell.angle_beta   90.00
_cell.angle_gamma   90.00
#
_symmetry.space_group_name_H-M   'P 1'
#
loop_
_entity.id
_entity.type
_entity.pdbx_description
1 polymer ?
#
loop_
_entity_poly.entity_id
_entity_poly.type
_entity_poly.pdbx_seq_one_letter_code
_entity_poly.pdbx_strand_id
1 'polypeptide(L)'
;MNAIRVQLEVVTVYGYGSSYNRLPLIHRILIENPGETLEGLTVTIRVSPAFFVEKKIPLGKLEEKSAYAVCTPELSFDSTYLAYLKEPVPATVFVSLEKDGQIVAEGKRGMTLITADGWSGSETLPELLSVLVSPAQ
;
A
#
# COMPACT_ATOMS: atom_id res chain seq x y z
N MET A 1 -11.87 25.80 6.59
CA MET A 1 -12.20 24.37 6.37
C MET A 1 -10.89 23.61 6.37
N ASN A 2 -10.65 22.74 7.35
CA ASN A 2 -9.48 21.86 7.31
C ASN A 2 -9.86 20.60 6.52
N ALA A 3 -9.13 20.32 5.44
CA ALA A 3 -9.37 19.15 4.61
C ALA A 3 -8.86 17.88 5.32
N ILE A 4 -9.63 16.78 5.20
CA ILE A 4 -9.20 15.44 5.61
C ILE A 4 -7.94 15.06 4.83
N ARG A 5 -6.99 14.41 5.51
CA ARG A 5 -5.72 14.00 4.90
C ARG A 5 -5.60 12.49 4.86
N VAL A 6 -5.15 11.96 3.74
CA VAL A 6 -4.83 10.54 3.57
C VAL A 6 -3.34 10.40 3.30
N GLN A 7 -2.63 9.80 4.26
CA GLN A 7 -1.20 9.50 4.16
C GLN A 7 -1.02 8.01 3.98
N LEU A 8 -0.12 7.62 3.07
CA LEU A 8 0.15 6.22 2.75
C LEU A 8 1.64 5.94 2.92
N GLU A 9 1.93 4.83 3.59
CA GLU A 9 3.23 4.20 3.71
C GLU A 9 3.19 2.92 2.87
N VAL A 10 3.74 3.01 1.65
CA VAL A 10 3.73 1.93 0.65
C VAL A 10 5.18 1.65 0.26
N VAL A 11 5.51 0.39 0.02
CA VAL A 11 6.82 0.00 -0.49
C VAL A 11 7.10 0.65 -1.86
N THR A 12 8.36 0.96 -2.13
CA THR A 12 8.79 1.56 -3.41
C THR A 12 8.85 0.54 -4.55
N VAL A 13 9.09 -0.73 -4.20
CA VAL A 13 9.24 -1.84 -5.15
C VAL A 13 8.43 -3.06 -4.67
N TYR A 14 7.69 -3.69 -5.57
CA TYR A 14 6.93 -4.91 -5.27
C TYR A 14 6.91 -5.87 -6.46
N GLY A 15 6.77 -7.17 -6.21
CA GLY A 15 6.75 -8.15 -7.29
C GLY A 15 6.25 -9.50 -6.82
N TYR A 16 6.38 -10.51 -7.69
CA TYR A 16 5.94 -11.88 -7.41
C TYR A 16 6.56 -12.43 -6.13
N GLY A 17 7.88 -12.28 -5.94
CA GLY A 17 8.56 -12.74 -4.73
C GLY A 17 8.01 -12.12 -3.44
N SER A 18 7.73 -10.81 -3.46
CA SER A 18 7.13 -10.11 -2.31
C SER A 18 5.73 -10.63 -1.99
N SER A 19 4.89 -10.82 -3.02
CA SER A 19 3.54 -11.36 -2.86
C SER A 19 3.55 -12.81 -2.36
N TYR A 20 4.38 -13.66 -2.96
CA TYR A 20 4.54 -15.08 -2.60
C TYR A 20 5.00 -15.23 -1.14
N ASN A 21 5.93 -14.38 -0.70
CA ASN A 21 6.43 -14.36 0.67
C ASN A 21 5.54 -13.57 1.64
N ARG A 22 4.37 -13.11 1.19
CA ARG A 22 3.39 -12.35 2.00
C ARG A 22 3.99 -11.09 2.63
N LEU A 23 4.93 -10.44 1.95
CA LEU A 23 5.42 -9.13 2.36
C LEU A 23 4.31 -8.08 2.14
N PRO A 24 4.02 -7.21 3.11
CA PRO A 24 2.96 -6.23 2.98
C PRO A 24 3.31 -5.18 1.92
N LEU A 25 2.40 -4.94 0.99
CA LEU A 25 2.52 -3.84 0.01
C LEU A 25 2.38 -2.47 0.70
N ILE A 26 1.39 -2.38 1.59
CA ILE A 26 1.01 -1.17 2.31
C ILE A 26 1.29 -1.44 3.79
N HIS A 27 2.17 -0.67 4.39
CA HIS A 27 2.45 -0.77 5.83
C HIS A 27 1.36 -0.06 6.62
N ARG A 28 0.98 1.14 6.18
CA ARG A 28 0.02 1.99 6.88
C ARG A 28 -0.72 2.94 5.95
N ILE A 29 -2.00 3.10 6.23
CA ILE A 29 -2.83 4.18 5.72
C ILE A 29 -3.28 4.97 6.94
N LEU A 30 -2.94 6.26 6.99
CA LEU A 30 -3.38 7.17 8.03
C LEU A 30 -4.38 8.18 7.46
N ILE A 31 -5.56 8.23 8.05
CA ILE A 31 -6.64 9.14 7.67
C ILE A 31 -6.86 10.09 8.84
N GLU A 32 -6.55 11.37 8.64
CA GLU A 32 -6.65 12.40 9.67
C GLU A 32 -7.86 13.28 9.40
N ASN A 33 -8.75 13.40 10.38
CA ASN A 33 -9.90 14.28 10.32
C ASN A 33 -9.72 15.51 11.23
N PRO A 34 -9.27 16.64 10.68
CA PRO A 34 -9.16 17.88 11.44
C PRO A 34 -10.48 18.66 11.57
N GLY A 35 -11.56 18.17 10.96
CA GLY A 35 -12.87 18.81 10.88
C GLY A 35 -13.92 18.12 11.75
N GLU A 36 -15.16 18.13 11.31
CA GLU A 36 -16.31 17.54 12.00
C GLU A 36 -16.37 16.02 11.93
N THR A 37 -17.13 15.41 12.83
CA THR A 37 -17.39 13.97 12.80
C THR A 37 -18.10 13.53 11.52
N LEU A 38 -17.61 12.44 10.92
CA LEU A 38 -18.15 11.84 9.70
C LEU A 38 -18.57 10.40 9.96
N GLU A 39 -19.69 10.00 9.35
CA GLU A 39 -20.27 8.65 9.47
C GLU A 39 -20.52 8.05 8.09
N GLY A 40 -20.63 6.72 8.03
CA GLY A 40 -20.91 5.99 6.79
C GLY A 40 -19.74 6.02 5.81
N LEU A 41 -18.51 5.96 6.32
CA LEU A 41 -17.31 6.06 5.50
C LEU A 41 -16.87 4.70 4.96
N THR A 42 -16.20 4.71 3.82
CA THR A 42 -15.53 3.52 3.25
C THR A 42 -14.15 3.92 2.75
N VAL A 43 -13.14 3.17 3.16
CA VAL A 43 -11.78 3.29 2.62
C VAL A 43 -11.66 2.35 1.43
N THR A 44 -11.40 2.89 0.25
CA THR A 44 -11.21 2.12 -0.99
C THR A 44 -9.75 2.16 -1.41
N ILE A 45 -9.14 1.00 -1.60
CA ILE A 45 -7.75 0.83 -2.03
C ILE A 45 -7.75 0.25 -3.43
N ARG A 46 -7.10 0.95 -4.37
CA ARG A 46 -6.98 0.58 -5.79
C ARG A 46 -5.54 0.69 -6.26
N VAL A 47 -5.25 0.11 -7.40
CA VAL A 47 -3.94 0.22 -8.04
C VAL A 47 -4.04 0.26 -9.56
N SER A 48 -3.12 0.98 -10.18
CA SER A 48 -2.96 1.03 -11.64
C SER A 48 -1.48 0.81 -12.00
N PRO A 49 -1.14 -0.16 -12.87
CA PRO A 49 -2.02 -1.20 -13.42
C PRO A 49 -2.61 -2.10 -12.32
N ALA A 50 -3.75 -2.74 -12.61
CA ALA A 50 -4.43 -3.59 -11.64
C ALA A 50 -3.67 -4.92 -11.44
N PHE A 51 -3.08 -5.13 -10.27
CA PHE A 51 -2.42 -6.39 -9.86
C PHE A 51 -2.93 -6.93 -8.51
N PHE A 52 -3.95 -6.29 -7.95
CA PHE A 52 -4.74 -6.84 -6.85
C PHE A 52 -6.20 -6.40 -7.00
N VAL A 53 -7.12 -7.16 -6.42
CA VAL A 53 -8.55 -6.82 -6.40
C VAL A 53 -8.79 -5.61 -5.49
N GLU A 54 -9.51 -4.61 -5.98
CA GLU A 54 -9.92 -3.45 -5.21
C GLU A 54 -10.42 -3.85 -3.82
N LYS A 55 -9.86 -3.24 -2.78
CA LYS A 55 -10.21 -3.52 -1.38
C LYS A 55 -11.05 -2.39 -0.85
N LYS A 56 -12.25 -2.72 -0.34
CA LYS A 56 -13.10 -1.79 0.41
C LYS A 56 -13.09 -2.17 1.89
N ILE A 57 -12.86 -1.19 2.75
CA ILE A 57 -12.84 -1.34 4.20
C ILE A 57 -13.89 -0.38 4.77
N PRO A 58 -15.01 -0.89 5.32
CA PRO A 58 -16.01 -0.03 5.92
C PRO A 58 -15.45 0.65 7.17
N LEU A 59 -15.60 1.97 7.24
CA LEU A 59 -15.25 2.81 8.37
C LEU A 59 -16.55 3.41 8.92
N GLY A 60 -17.06 2.88 10.03
CA GLY A 60 -18.37 3.30 10.55
C GLY A 60 -18.42 4.81 10.85
N LYS A 61 -17.42 5.31 11.58
CA LYS A 61 -17.37 6.69 12.06
C LYS A 61 -15.93 7.17 12.21
N LEU A 62 -15.68 8.44 11.90
CA LEU A 62 -14.43 9.15 12.11
C LEU A 62 -14.72 10.44 12.88
N GLU A 63 -14.34 10.47 14.15
CA GLU A 63 -14.65 11.59 15.04
C GLU A 63 -13.90 12.87 14.66
N GLU A 64 -14.40 14.02 15.10
CA GLU A 64 -13.68 15.29 15.03
C GLU A 64 -12.29 15.17 15.67
N LYS A 65 -11.28 15.77 15.02
CA LYS A 65 -9.88 15.82 15.48
C LYS A 65 -9.28 14.45 15.80
N SER A 66 -9.78 13.41 15.14
CA SER A 66 -9.30 12.04 15.30
C SER A 66 -8.54 11.56 14.06
N ALA A 67 -7.86 10.42 14.21
CA ALA A 67 -7.23 9.74 13.11
C ALA A 67 -7.60 8.26 13.11
N TYR A 68 -7.73 7.70 11.92
CA TYR A 68 -7.96 6.28 11.70
C TYR A 68 -6.78 5.69 10.94
N ALA A 69 -6.28 4.55 11.43
CA ALA A 69 -5.15 3.86 10.83
C ALA A 69 -5.56 2.46 10.36
N VAL A 70 -5.22 2.14 9.11
CA VAL A 70 -5.27 0.78 8.59
C VAL A 70 -3.84 0.28 8.46
N CYS A 71 -3.47 -0.71 9.27
CA CYS A 71 -2.15 -1.31 9.26
C CYS A 71 -2.19 -2.60 8.44
N THR A 72 -1.25 -2.77 7.51
CA THR A 72 -1.06 -3.99 6.71
C THR A 72 -2.37 -4.60 6.18
N PRO A 73 -3.17 -3.84 5.38
CA PRO A 73 -4.42 -4.36 4.86
C PRO A 73 -4.19 -5.62 4.03
N GLU A 74 -5.03 -6.64 4.23
CA GLU A 74 -4.98 -7.86 3.43
C GLU A 74 -5.53 -7.61 2.02
N LEU A 75 -4.64 -7.70 1.03
CA LEU A 75 -4.91 -7.51 -0.39
C LEU A 75 -4.89 -8.85 -1.13
N SER A 76 -5.80 -9.01 -2.09
CA SER A 76 -5.87 -10.21 -2.94
C SER A 76 -5.14 -9.96 -4.25
N PHE A 77 -3.87 -10.39 -4.30
CA PHE A 77 -2.98 -10.17 -5.45
C PHE A 77 -3.28 -11.12 -6.62
N ASP A 78 -3.10 -10.62 -7.84
CA ASP A 78 -3.02 -11.44 -9.04
C ASP A 78 -1.60 -11.98 -9.18
N SER A 79 -1.37 -13.16 -8.60
CA SER A 79 -0.06 -13.83 -8.66
C SER A 79 0.35 -14.19 -10.09
N THR A 80 -0.61 -14.39 -11.00
CA THR A 80 -0.31 -14.72 -12.41
C THR A 80 0.24 -13.48 -13.10
N TYR A 81 -0.44 -12.34 -12.97
CA TYR A 81 0.04 -11.07 -13.52
C TYR A 81 1.46 -10.76 -13.04
N LEU A 82 1.72 -10.85 -11.74
CA LEU A 82 3.04 -10.57 -11.17
C LEU A 82 4.12 -11.55 -11.64
N ALA A 83 3.78 -12.83 -11.84
CA ALA A 83 4.72 -13.86 -12.29
C ALA A 83 5.16 -13.68 -13.75
N TYR A 84 4.27 -13.14 -14.60
CA TYR A 84 4.52 -13.00 -16.05
C TYR A 84 4.98 -11.59 -16.48
N LEU A 85 5.27 -10.70 -15.54
CA LEU A 85 5.91 -9.42 -15.84
C LEU A 85 7.26 -9.67 -16.54
N LYS A 86 7.38 -9.16 -17.78
CA LYS A 86 8.60 -9.30 -18.61
C LYS A 86 9.61 -8.19 -18.36
N GLU A 87 9.14 -7.05 -17.88
CA GLU A 87 9.96 -5.88 -17.57
C GLU A 87 9.37 -5.16 -16.35
N PRO A 88 10.16 -4.32 -15.66
CA PRO A 88 9.64 -3.49 -14.58
C PRO A 88 8.58 -2.52 -15.07
N VAL A 89 7.48 -2.39 -14.33
CA VAL A 89 6.33 -1.55 -14.70
C VAL A 89 6.05 -0.52 -13.60
N PRO A 90 5.98 0.78 -13.90
CA PRO A 90 5.54 1.77 -12.93
C PRO A 90 4.09 1.51 -12.54
N ALA A 91 3.80 1.56 -11.25
CA ALA A 91 2.47 1.41 -10.69
C ALA A 91 2.15 2.53 -9.70
N THR A 92 0.87 2.76 -9.45
CA THR A 92 0.41 3.75 -8.45
C THR A 92 -0.70 3.15 -7.62
N VAL A 93 -0.50 3.15 -6.30
CA VAL A 93 -1.53 2.81 -5.31
C VAL A 93 -2.35 4.05 -5.01
N PHE A 94 -3.66 3.91 -5.03
CA PHE A 94 -4.63 4.95 -4.73
C PHE A 94 -5.44 4.51 -3.50
N VAL A 95 -5.64 5.44 -2.57
CA VAL A 95 -6.54 5.26 -1.43
C VAL A 95 -7.51 6.42 -1.41
N SER A 96 -8.79 6.13 -1.45
CA SER A 96 -9.86 7.12 -1.28
C SER A 96 -10.64 6.84 0.00
N LEU A 97 -11.03 7.91 0.68
CA LEU A 97 -12.06 7.91 1.70
C LEU A 97 -13.35 8.36 1.02
N GLU A 98 -14.37 7.51 1.03
CA GLU A 98 -15.66 7.75 0.41
C GLU A 98 -16.74 7.88 1.48
N LYS A 99 -17.65 8.85 1.32
CA LYS A 99 -18.87 9.01 2.11
C LYS A 99 -20.05 8.93 1.15
N ASP A 100 -20.96 7.97 1.35
CA ASP A 100 -22.15 7.78 0.50
C ASP A 100 -21.83 7.73 -1.01
N GLY A 101 -20.68 7.13 -1.37
CA GLY A 101 -20.20 7.02 -2.75
C GLY A 101 -19.48 8.25 -3.31
N GLN A 102 -19.32 9.32 -2.53
CA GLN A 102 -18.54 10.50 -2.91
C GLN A 102 -17.17 10.50 -2.24
N ILE A 103 -16.11 10.77 -3.01
CA ILE A 103 -14.75 10.87 -2.47
C ILE A 103 -14.63 12.16 -1.66
N VAL A 104 -14.35 12.04 -0.36
CA VAL A 104 -14.12 13.17 0.54
C VAL A 104 -12.63 13.46 0.74
N ALA A 105 -11.76 12.48 0.53
CA ALA A 105 -10.33 12.64 0.51
C ALA A 105 -9.66 11.51 -0.26
N GLU A 106 -8.47 11.78 -0.79
CA GLU A 106 -7.67 10.78 -1.50
C GLU A 106 -6.18 10.98 -1.23
N GLY A 107 -5.43 9.88 -1.38
CA GLY A 107 -3.98 9.89 -1.40
C GLY A 107 -3.45 8.85 -2.37
N LYS A 108 -2.26 9.08 -2.90
CA LYS A 108 -1.60 8.17 -3.84
C LYS A 108 -0.11 8.07 -3.62
N ARG A 109 0.45 6.92 -3.98
CA ARG A 109 1.90 6.64 -3.96
C ARG A 109 2.29 5.84 -5.19
N GLY A 110 3.33 6.32 -5.88
CA GLY A 110 3.96 5.59 -6.98
C GLY A 110 4.90 4.51 -6.45
N MET A 111 5.06 3.46 -7.23
CA MET A 111 5.96 2.35 -6.98
C MET A 111 6.37 1.68 -8.30
N THR A 112 7.27 0.72 -8.22
CA THR A 112 7.68 -0.08 -9.36
C THR A 112 7.35 -1.54 -9.11
N LEU A 113 6.64 -2.15 -10.07
CA LEU A 113 6.52 -3.59 -10.16
C LEU A 113 7.77 -4.16 -10.80
N ILE A 114 8.33 -5.21 -10.20
CA ILE A 114 9.49 -5.92 -10.74
C ILE A 114 9.13 -7.31 -11.25
N THR A 115 9.94 -7.80 -12.19
CA THR A 115 9.83 -9.15 -12.76
C THR A 115 10.05 -10.23 -11.70
N ALA A 116 9.66 -11.47 -11.99
CA ALA A 116 9.75 -12.58 -11.03
C ALA A 116 11.20 -12.93 -10.63
N ASP A 117 12.16 -12.71 -11.54
CA ASP A 117 13.60 -12.83 -11.33
C ASP A 117 14.25 -11.52 -10.82
N GLY A 118 13.48 -10.43 -10.82
CA GLY A 118 13.91 -9.14 -10.31
C GLY A 118 14.08 -9.17 -8.79
N TRP A 119 15.12 -8.47 -8.31
CA TRP A 119 15.32 -8.24 -6.88
C TRP A 119 15.40 -6.73 -6.64
N SER A 120 14.79 -6.24 -5.57
CA SER A 120 14.79 -4.82 -5.19
C SER A 120 16.13 -4.35 -4.60
N GLY A 121 17.24 -4.91 -5.09
CA GLY A 121 18.58 -4.83 -4.51
C GLY A 121 18.90 -3.47 -3.90
N SER A 122 19.34 -3.50 -2.64
CA SER A 122 19.77 -2.42 -1.74
C SER A 122 18.75 -1.77 -0.81
N GLU A 123 17.43 -1.80 -1.05
CA GLU A 123 16.48 -1.12 -0.14
C GLU A 123 15.86 -2.02 0.94
N THR A 124 16.00 -3.35 0.84
CA THR A 124 15.15 -4.28 1.62
C THR A 124 15.84 -5.15 2.66
N LEU A 125 17.17 -5.10 2.88
CA LEU A 125 17.86 -5.55 4.12
C LEU A 125 19.40 -5.55 3.91
N PRO A 126 20.12 -4.47 4.28
CA PRO A 126 21.58 -4.51 4.39
C PRO A 126 22.06 -5.53 5.43
N GLU A 127 21.24 -5.75 6.47
CA GLU A 127 21.53 -6.61 7.61
C GLU A 127 21.82 -8.06 7.21
N LEU A 128 21.13 -8.59 6.17
CA LEU A 128 21.33 -9.96 5.69
C LEU A 128 22.68 -10.18 4.99
N LEU A 129 23.30 -9.12 4.47
CA LEU A 129 24.63 -9.20 3.86
C LEU A 129 25.72 -9.42 4.92
N SER A 130 25.51 -8.95 6.16
CA SER A 130 26.49 -9.09 7.25
C SER A 130 26.68 -10.53 7.72
N VAL A 131 25.63 -11.36 7.62
CA VAL A 131 25.66 -12.79 8.01
C VAL A 131 26.52 -13.65 7.07
N LEU A 132 26.75 -13.19 5.84
CA LEU A 132 27.53 -13.94 4.84
C LEU A 132 29.02 -13.64 4.89
N VAL A 133 29.44 -12.64 5.67
CA VAL A 133 30.87 -12.38 5.91
C VAL A 133 31.33 -13.28 7.04
N SER A 134 31.89 -14.44 6.71
CA SER A 134 32.73 -15.16 7.67
C SER A 134 33.97 -14.31 7.95
N PRO A 135 34.39 -14.10 9.21
CA PRO A 135 35.66 -13.45 9.49
C PRO A 135 36.78 -14.25 8.83
N ALA A 136 37.68 -13.57 8.13
CA ALA A 136 38.94 -14.20 7.73
C ALA A 136 39.66 -14.61 9.02
N GLN A 137 39.82 -15.93 9.24
CA GLN A 137 40.74 -16.46 10.24
C GLN A 137 42.18 -16.31 9.75
#